data_AF-A0A961EPU7-F1
#
_entry.id   AF-A0A961EPU7-F1
#
_cell.length_a   1.000
_cell.length_b   1.000
_cell.length_c   1.000
_cell.angle_alpha   90.00
_cell.angle_beta   90.00
_cell.angle_gamma   90.00
#
_symmetry.space_group_name_H-M   'P 1'
#
loop_
_entity.id
_entity.type
_entity.pdbx_description
1 polymer ?
#
loop_
_entity_poly.entity_id
_entity_poly.type
_entity_poly.pdbx_seq_one_letter_code
_entity_poly.pdbx_strand_id
1 'polypeptide(L)' 'MADQEEQKKNKKINRMSLQEVTDALKKTEEHMKGDTSQYAQALIARKAELESK' A
#
# COMPACT_ATOMS: atom_id res chain seq x y z
N MET A 1 -3.07 15.56 17.91
CA MET A 1 -3.21 14.10 17.74
C MET A 1 -3.79 13.85 16.36
N ALA A 2 -2.95 13.62 15.36
CA ALA A 2 -3.36 13.45 13.95
C ALA A 2 -3.28 11.97 13.49
N ASP A 3 -2.95 11.04 14.40
CA ASP A 3 -2.62 9.64 14.07
C ASP A 3 -3.81 8.70 13.82
N GLN A 4 -5.06 9.13 14.02
CA GLN A 4 -6.22 8.22 13.94
C GLN A 4 -6.95 8.23 12.59
N GLU A 5 -6.77 9.25 11.74
CA GLU A 5 -7.49 9.34 10.47
C GLU A 5 -6.77 8.66 9.30
N GLU A 6 -5.43 8.64 9.29
CA GLU A 6 -4.65 7.95 8.23
C GLU A 6 -4.85 6.43 8.28
N GLN A 7 -5.02 5.85 9.47
CA GLN A 7 -5.26 4.40 9.60
C GLN A 7 -6.61 3.94 9.01
N LYS A 8 -7.59 4.84 8.86
CA LYS A 8 -8.92 4.47 8.34
C LYS A 8 -8.96 4.34 6.82
N LYS A 9 -8.19 5.16 6.08
CA LYS A 9 -8.25 5.15 4.61
C LYS A 9 -7.62 3.89 4.00
N ASN A 10 -6.64 3.27 4.66
CA ASN A 10 -5.88 2.16 4.11
C ASN A 10 -6.12 0.81 4.82
N LYS A 11 -7.27 0.64 5.51
CA LYS A 11 -7.62 -0.61 6.19
C LYS A 11 -7.54 -1.85 5.29
N LYS A 12 -7.82 -1.72 3.99
CA LYS A 12 -7.69 -2.83 3.04
C LYS A 12 -6.22 -3.21 2.81
N ILE A 13 -5.37 -2.23 2.54
CA ILE A 13 -3.93 -2.44 2.32
C ILE A 13 -3.27 -3.03 3.56
N ASN A 14 -3.60 -2.51 4.75
CA ASN A 14 -3.08 -3.06 6.01
C ASN A 14 -3.54 -4.50 6.31
N ARG A 15 -4.59 -4.97 5.65
CA ARG A 15 -5.06 -6.35 5.75
C ARG A 15 -4.57 -7.24 4.60
N MET A 16 -3.94 -6.67 3.58
CA MET A 16 -3.37 -7.44 2.48
C MET A 16 -2.11 -8.19 2.93
N SER A 17 -2.01 -9.41 2.43
CA SER A 17 -0.79 -10.22 2.51
C SER A 17 0.30 -9.70 1.58
N LEU A 18 1.54 -10.14 1.78
CA LEU A 18 2.70 -9.71 0.97
C LEU A 18 2.46 -9.99 -0.53
N GLN A 19 1.86 -11.13 -0.86
CA GLN A 19 1.48 -11.48 -2.23
C GLN A 19 0.45 -10.49 -2.80
N GLU A 20 -0.62 -10.21 -2.06
CA GLU A 20 -1.68 -9.28 -2.51
C GLU A 20 -1.18 -7.84 -2.69
N VAL A 21 -0.30 -7.36 -1.79
CA VAL A 21 0.32 -6.05 -1.91
C VAL A 21 1.20 -5.98 -3.16
N THR A 22 1.96 -7.04 -3.44
CA THR A 22 2.85 -7.11 -4.62
C THR A 22 2.05 -7.16 -5.92
N ASP A 23 0.96 -7.92 -5.94
CA ASP A 23 0.06 -8.03 -7.09
C ASP A 23 -0.66 -6.71 -7.36
N ALA A 24 -1.08 -6.01 -6.30
CA ALA A 24 -1.67 -4.69 -6.38
C ALA A 24 -0.67 -3.63 -6.85
N LEU A 25 0.60 -3.70 -6.44
CA LEU A 25 1.66 -2.82 -6.94
C LEU A 25 1.87 -2.99 -8.43
N LYS A 26 2.00 -4.23 -8.91
CA LYS A 26 2.13 -4.50 -10.35
C LYS A 26 0.98 -3.91 -11.17
N LYS A 27 -0.26 -4.13 -10.73
CA LYS A 27 -1.44 -3.53 -11.36
C LYS A 27 -1.41 -2.00 -11.30
N THR A 28 -0.91 -1.44 -10.21
CA THR A 28 -0.80 0.00 -10.06
C THR A 28 0.25 0.55 -11.02
N GLU A 29 1.41 -0.09 -11.18
CA GLU A 29 2.44 0.28 -12.16
C GLU A 29 1.94 0.15 -13.61
N GLU A 30 1.13 -0.88 -13.91
CA GLU A 30 0.59 -1.12 -15.26
C GLU A 30 -0.51 -0.11 -15.65
N HIS A 31 -1.36 0.27 -14.69
CA HIS A 31 -2.54 1.13 -14.95
C HIS A 31 -2.32 2.61 -14.62
N MET A 32 -1.56 2.90 -13.56
CA MET A 32 -1.14 4.25 -13.20
C MET A 32 0.33 4.34 -13.60
N LYS A 33 0.68 5.22 -14.53
CA LYS A 33 2.06 5.44 -15.00
C LYS A 33 2.97 6.02 -13.90
N GLY A 34 3.14 5.32 -12.78
CA GLY A 34 4.02 5.67 -11.67
C GLY A 34 3.40 5.52 -10.28
N ASP A 35 4.30 5.54 -9.29
CA ASP A 35 4.03 5.28 -7.87
C ASP A 35 3.66 6.54 -7.09
N THR A 36 3.31 7.63 -7.79
CA THR A 36 3.04 8.93 -7.17
C THR A 36 1.66 9.01 -6.52
N SER A 37 0.79 8.04 -6.79
CA SER A 37 -0.54 7.96 -6.18
C SER A 37 -0.43 7.58 -4.70
N GLN A 38 -1.27 8.19 -3.85
CA GLN A 38 -1.38 7.85 -2.42
C GLN A 38 -1.63 6.35 -2.20
N TYR A 39 -2.31 5.70 -3.14
CA TYR A 39 -2.54 4.25 -3.11
C TYR A 39 -1.24 3.45 -3.33
N ALA A 40 -0.43 3.83 -4.32
CA ALA A 40 0.85 3.18 -4.59
C ALA A 40 1.82 3.35 -3.41
N GLN A 41 1.93 4.57 -2.87
CA GLN A 41 2.76 4.84 -1.70
C GLN A 41 2.34 4.00 -0.49
N ALA A 42 1.04 3.84 -0.26
CA ALA A 42 0.53 3.00 0.82
C ALA A 42 0.84 1.51 0.63
N LEU A 43 0.79 1.00 -0.61
CA LEU A 43 1.18 -0.37 -0.93
C LEU A 43 2.68 -0.58 -0.73
N ILE A 44 3.53 0.36 -1.17
CA ILE A 44 5.00 0.29 -0.98
C ILE A 44 5.33 0.27 0.51
N ALA A 45 4.74 1.19 1.29
CA ALA A 45 4.93 1.25 2.74
C ALA A 45 4.54 -0.07 3.40
N ARG A 46 3.38 -0.64 3.03
CA ARG A 46 2.92 -1.92 3.57
C ARG A 46 3.82 -3.09 3.18
N LYS A 47 4.34 -3.10 1.95
CA LYS A 47 5.28 -4.12 1.49
C LYS A 47 6.55 -4.06 2.33
N ALA A 48 7.12 -2.86 2.53
CA ALA A 48 8.30 -2.66 3.35
C ALA A 48 8.10 -3.07 4.81
N GLU A 49 6.92 -2.80 5.39
CA GLU A 49 6.56 -3.28 6.74
C GLU A 49 6.51 -4.81 6.83
N LEU A 50 5.99 -5.49 5.79
CA LEU A 50 5.88 -6.95 5.76
C LEU A 50 7.22 -7.64 5.47
N GLU A 51 8.10 -7.02 4.68
CA GLU A 51 9.46 -7.51 4.40
C GLU A 51 10.43 -7.28 5.56
N SER A 52 10.16 -6.28 6.42
CA SER A 52 10.99 -5.97 7.59
C SER A 52 10.60 -6.75 8.86
N LYS A 53 9.71 -7.72 8.75
CA LYS A 53 9.11 -8.45 9.89
C LYS A 53 9.49 -9.93 9.86
#